data_AF-A0A820QHA5-F1
#
_entry.id   AF-A0A820QHA5-F1
#
_cell.length_a   1.000
_cell.length_b   1.000
_cell.length_c   1.000
_cell.angle_alpha   90.00
_cell.angle_beta   90.00
_cell.angle_gamma   90.00
#
_symmetry.space_group_name_H-M   'P 1'
#
loop_
_entity.id
_entity.type
_entity.pdbx_description
1 polymer ?
#
loop_
_entity_poly.entity_id
_entity_poly.type
_entity_poly.pdbx_seq_one_letter_code
_entity_poly.pdbx_strand_id
1 'polypeptide(L)'
;MNPPSLTDPDLPAAAVKVSNALASAIKAAKMERVVVLSSIGAEKSSKTGNILTAHTLEQVLKGTAPQTVMGLGSMFQNLDRKLPHIATNDIGRVIAEYMTKLNNEADKLVIIELEGPEDYSPNDVAKIVSDALGKTVAAVAMTEEMIRGLFNKLGFPKTTVDNYIEMLQGFDNDIIRWTTNETVIRIKGKLTFADILNKN
;
A
#
# COMPACT_ATOMS: atom_id res chain seq x y z
N MET A 1 -3.60 9.88 -7.99
CA MET A 1 -2.27 9.62 -7.42
C MET A 1 -2.36 8.34 -6.60
N ASN A 2 -1.26 7.72 -6.18
CA ASN A 2 -1.29 6.69 -5.14
C ASN A 2 -0.99 7.40 -3.80
N PRO A 3 -1.88 7.36 -2.79
CA PRO A 3 -3.17 6.70 -2.78
C PRO A 3 -4.23 7.42 -3.65
N PRO A 4 -5.21 6.66 -4.19
CA PRO A 4 -6.23 7.20 -5.08
C PRO A 4 -7.07 8.30 -4.41
N SER A 5 -7.54 9.25 -5.22
CA SER A 5 -8.47 10.28 -4.76
C SER A 5 -9.84 9.64 -4.55
N LEU A 6 -10.20 9.34 -3.31
CA LEU A 6 -11.44 8.63 -2.96
C LEU A 6 -12.73 9.38 -3.34
N THR A 7 -12.63 10.64 -3.77
CA THR A 7 -13.75 11.46 -4.23
C THR A 7 -13.89 11.46 -5.75
N ASP A 8 -12.96 10.87 -6.50
CA ASP A 8 -13.02 10.81 -7.95
C ASP A 8 -13.99 9.69 -8.39
N PRO A 9 -15.02 9.98 -9.20
CA PRO A 9 -16.01 8.99 -9.61
C PRO A 9 -15.43 7.88 -10.50
N ASP A 10 -14.29 8.13 -11.19
CA ASP A 10 -13.62 7.19 -12.09
C ASP A 10 -12.13 7.03 -11.72
N LEU A 11 -11.90 6.28 -10.64
CA LEU A 11 -10.55 5.99 -10.13
C LEU A 11 -9.64 5.35 -11.20
N PRO A 12 -10.10 4.39 -12.04
CA PRO A 12 -9.27 3.83 -13.11
C PRO A 12 -8.81 4.89 -14.13
N ALA A 13 -9.72 5.71 -14.66
CA ALA A 13 -9.34 6.72 -15.65
C ALA A 13 -8.39 7.77 -15.07
N ALA A 14 -8.63 8.21 -13.83
CA ALA A 14 -7.75 9.11 -13.12
C ALA A 14 -6.35 8.52 -12.91
N ALA A 15 -6.26 7.24 -12.56
CA ALA A 15 -4.99 6.53 -12.41
C ALA A 15 -4.21 6.46 -13.72
N VAL A 16 -4.86 6.11 -14.84
CA VAL A 16 -4.23 6.08 -16.17
C VAL A 16 -3.71 7.47 -16.55
N LYS A 17 -4.53 8.51 -16.40
CA LYS A 17 -4.17 9.89 -16.75
C LYS A 17 -2.92 10.36 -16.00
N VAL A 18 -2.90 10.19 -14.67
CA VAL A 18 -1.77 10.59 -13.83
C VAL A 18 -0.52 9.77 -14.16
N SER A 19 -0.67 8.45 -14.35
CA SER A 19 0.46 7.57 -14.65
C SER A 19 1.11 7.91 -16.00
N ASN A 20 0.31 8.22 -17.02
CA ASN A 20 0.80 8.65 -18.33
C ASN A 20 1.55 9.99 -18.26
N ALA A 21 1.06 10.92 -17.44
CA ALA A 21 1.75 12.20 -17.22
C ALA A 21 3.11 11.99 -16.55
N LEU A 22 3.18 11.12 -15.52
CA LEU A 22 4.44 10.75 -14.86
C LEU A 22 5.41 10.07 -15.84
N ALA A 23 4.95 9.08 -16.60
CA ALA A 23 5.76 8.40 -17.60
C ALA A 23 6.35 9.37 -18.64
N SER A 24 5.53 10.33 -19.08
CA SER A 24 5.96 11.35 -20.05
C SER A 24 7.03 12.27 -19.45
N ALA A 25 6.84 12.71 -18.20
CA ALA A 25 7.79 13.55 -17.48
C ALA A 25 9.12 12.83 -17.23
N ILE A 26 9.08 11.57 -16.79
CA ILE A 26 10.26 10.73 -16.55
C ILE A 26 11.11 10.60 -17.82
N LYS A 27 10.46 10.29 -18.95
CA LYS A 27 11.13 10.18 -20.26
C LYS A 27 11.70 11.50 -20.73
N ALA A 28 10.93 12.59 -20.63
CA ALA A 28 11.36 13.91 -21.08
C ALA A 28 12.56 14.43 -20.27
N ALA A 29 12.56 14.19 -18.95
CA ALA A 29 13.65 14.57 -18.06
C ALA A 29 14.86 13.62 -18.13
N LYS A 30 14.76 12.51 -18.89
CA LYS A 30 15.79 11.47 -18.98
C LYS A 30 16.25 11.00 -17.59
N MET A 31 15.29 10.78 -16.69
CA MET A 31 15.62 10.37 -15.32
C MET A 31 16.36 9.04 -15.34
N GLU A 32 17.52 9.00 -14.68
CA GLU A 32 18.35 7.80 -14.61
C GLU A 32 17.75 6.73 -13.69
N ARG A 33 16.86 7.13 -12.77
CA ARG A 33 16.21 6.22 -11.83
C ARG A 33 14.89 6.76 -11.31
N VAL A 34 13.96 5.84 -11.04
CA VAL A 34 12.68 6.13 -10.37
C VAL A 34 12.42 5.12 -9.24
N VAL A 35 11.93 5.62 -8.10
CA VAL A 35 11.35 4.78 -7.04
C VAL A 35 9.84 4.98 -7.05
N VAL A 36 9.10 3.88 -7.15
CA VAL A 36 7.64 3.85 -7.26
C VAL A 36 7.08 3.22 -5.99
N LEU A 37 6.31 4.00 -5.24
CA LEU A 37 5.52 3.48 -4.13
C LEU A 37 4.26 2.81 -4.66
N SER A 38 4.17 1.51 -4.42
CA SER A 38 3.09 0.62 -4.82
C SER A 38 2.44 -0.04 -3.59
N SER A 39 1.69 -1.12 -3.81
CA SER A 39 0.94 -1.82 -2.78
C SER A 39 1.05 -3.34 -2.95
N ILE A 40 0.95 -4.07 -1.85
CA ILE A 40 0.78 -5.53 -1.86
C ILE A 40 -0.42 -5.91 -2.74
N GLY A 41 -0.31 -6.95 -3.56
CA GLY A 41 -1.37 -7.32 -4.50
C GLY A 41 -1.45 -6.47 -5.77
N ALA A 42 -0.59 -5.45 -5.94
CA ALA A 42 -0.52 -4.67 -7.17
C ALA A 42 -0.04 -5.48 -8.38
N GLU A 43 0.53 -6.68 -8.18
CA GLU A 43 0.84 -7.59 -9.28
C GLU A 43 -0.41 -8.27 -9.86
N LYS A 44 -1.56 -8.22 -9.16
CA LYS A 44 -2.84 -8.74 -9.65
C LYS A 44 -3.52 -7.73 -10.56
N SER A 45 -4.06 -8.22 -11.68
CA SER A 45 -4.81 -7.41 -12.66
C SER A 45 -6.29 -7.20 -12.32
N SER A 46 -6.81 -7.85 -11.28
CA SER A 46 -8.22 -7.75 -10.85
C SER A 46 -8.38 -8.20 -9.39
N LYS A 47 -9.54 -7.93 -8.78
CA LYS A 47 -9.94 -8.40 -7.43
C LYS A 47 -9.12 -7.84 -6.27
N THR A 48 -8.54 -6.66 -6.46
CA THR A 48 -7.78 -5.94 -5.43
C THR A 48 -8.32 -4.53 -5.18
N GLY A 49 -9.45 -4.17 -5.79
CA GLY A 49 -10.12 -2.91 -5.56
C GLY A 49 -9.24 -1.70 -5.83
N ASN A 50 -9.09 -0.82 -4.84
CA ASN A 50 -8.29 0.41 -4.96
C ASN A 50 -6.81 0.14 -5.31
N ILE A 51 -6.28 -1.05 -5.00
CA ILE A 51 -4.91 -1.45 -5.32
C ILE A 51 -4.68 -1.56 -6.84
N LEU A 52 -5.74 -1.70 -7.64
CA LEU A 52 -5.64 -1.67 -9.11
C LEU A 52 -5.07 -0.35 -9.64
N THR A 53 -5.15 0.73 -8.86
CA THR A 53 -4.50 1.99 -9.23
C THR A 53 -2.97 1.90 -9.14
N ALA A 54 -2.44 1.14 -8.17
CA ALA A 54 -1.02 0.82 -8.06
C ALA A 54 -0.58 -0.16 -9.17
N HIS A 55 -1.39 -1.18 -9.47
CA HIS A 55 -1.18 -2.07 -10.63
C HIS A 55 -1.03 -1.25 -11.93
N THR A 56 -1.96 -0.33 -12.17
CA THR A 56 -1.96 0.53 -13.35
C THR A 56 -0.68 1.37 -13.42
N LEU A 57 -0.28 1.98 -12.30
CA LEU A 57 0.95 2.76 -12.21
C LEU A 57 2.19 1.91 -12.54
N GLU A 58 2.31 0.71 -11.97
CA GLU A 58 3.42 -0.20 -12.25
C GLU A 58 3.50 -0.58 -13.74
N GLN A 59 2.36 -0.88 -14.38
CA GLN A 59 2.33 -1.25 -15.80
C GLN A 59 2.70 -0.07 -16.70
N VAL A 60 2.21 1.14 -16.40
CA VAL A 60 2.48 2.34 -17.20
C VAL A 60 3.94 2.78 -17.09
N LEU A 61 4.55 2.63 -15.90
CA LEU A 61 5.94 3.04 -15.68
C LEU A 61 6.98 2.01 -16.13
N LYS A 62 6.57 0.76 -16.37
CA LYS A 62 7.47 -0.30 -16.83
C LYS A 62 8.20 0.09 -18.12
N GLY A 63 9.53 0.06 -18.07
CA GLY A 63 10.40 0.37 -19.22
C GLY A 63 10.51 1.87 -19.53
N THR A 64 10.05 2.77 -18.65
CA THR A 64 10.23 4.22 -18.79
C THR A 64 11.59 4.70 -18.29
N ALA A 65 12.09 4.06 -17.23
CA ALA A 65 13.42 4.21 -16.63
C ALA A 65 13.67 2.98 -15.73
N PRO A 66 14.91 2.76 -15.26
CA PRO A 66 15.19 1.78 -14.22
C PRO A 66 14.36 2.08 -12.97
N GLN A 67 13.58 1.10 -12.51
CA GLN A 67 12.56 1.31 -11.49
C GLN A 67 12.72 0.39 -10.28
N THR A 68 12.53 0.96 -9.09
CA THR A 68 12.36 0.21 -7.84
C THR A 68 10.91 0.34 -7.39
N VAL A 69 10.21 -0.77 -7.19
CA VAL A 69 8.81 -0.80 -6.75
C VAL A 69 8.74 -1.25 -5.29
N MET A 70 7.97 -0.54 -4.46
CA MET A 70 7.81 -0.85 -3.03
C MET A 70 6.35 -1.17 -2.68
N GLY A 71 6.07 -2.34 -2.14
CA GLY A 71 4.72 -2.73 -1.72
C GLY A 71 4.38 -2.28 -0.29
N LEU A 72 3.20 -1.69 -0.10
CA LEU A 72 2.58 -1.33 1.19
C LEU A 72 1.27 -2.12 1.39
N GLY A 73 0.95 -2.55 2.62
CA GLY A 73 -0.31 -3.24 2.96
C GLY A 73 -1.14 -2.55 4.05
N SER A 74 -2.47 -2.70 4.01
CA SER A 74 -3.42 -2.79 5.15
C SER A 74 -4.91 -2.64 4.73
N MET A 75 -5.84 -3.48 5.25
CA MET A 75 -6.98 -3.14 6.16
C MET A 75 -8.12 -4.18 6.20
N PHE A 76 -8.95 -4.11 7.27
CA PHE A 76 -9.43 -5.26 8.07
C PHE A 76 -10.95 -5.47 8.18
N GLN A 77 -11.36 -6.74 8.12
CA GLN A 77 -12.63 -7.28 8.62
C GLN A 77 -12.39 -8.27 9.76
N ASN A 78 -11.39 -9.15 9.61
CA ASN A 78 -10.98 -10.10 10.64
C ASN A 78 -10.08 -9.41 11.70
N LEU A 79 -10.58 -9.33 12.94
CA LEU A 79 -9.91 -8.62 14.04
C LEU A 79 -8.67 -9.32 14.61
N ASP A 80 -8.51 -10.61 14.32
CA ASP A 80 -7.38 -11.43 14.80
C ASP A 80 -6.37 -11.74 13.68
N ARG A 81 -6.71 -11.43 12.42
CA ARG A 81 -5.79 -11.62 11.30
C ARG A 81 -4.63 -10.65 11.41
N LYS A 82 -3.42 -11.19 11.58
CA LYS A 82 -2.19 -10.43 11.53
C LYS A 82 -1.85 -10.06 10.09
N LEU A 83 -1.59 -8.78 9.86
CA LEU A 83 -1.13 -8.26 8.58
C LEU A 83 0.21 -7.52 8.78
N PRO A 84 1.07 -7.51 7.75
CA PRO A 84 2.29 -6.73 7.78
C PRO A 84 1.96 -5.24 7.84
N HIS A 85 2.59 -4.54 8.79
CA HIS A 85 2.51 -3.09 8.92
C HIS A 85 3.90 -2.51 8.86
N ILE A 86 4.08 -1.31 8.31
CA ILE A 86 5.38 -0.64 8.30
C ILE A 86 5.24 0.84 8.66
N ALA A 87 6.19 1.34 9.47
CA ALA A 87 6.27 2.75 9.78
C ALA A 87 6.67 3.58 8.55
N THR A 88 6.06 4.75 8.39
CA THR A 88 6.39 5.69 7.30
C THR A 88 7.85 6.14 7.33
N ASN A 89 8.45 6.27 8.52
CA ASN A 89 9.89 6.53 8.67
C ASN A 89 10.77 5.44 8.06
N ASP A 90 10.39 4.16 8.21
CA ASP A 90 11.14 3.05 7.62
C ASP A 90 10.97 2.98 6.11
N ILE A 91 9.77 3.28 5.60
CA ILE A 91 9.55 3.46 4.15
C ILE A 91 10.52 4.53 3.62
N GLY A 92 10.51 5.72 4.23
CA GLY A 92 11.38 6.83 3.81
C GLY A 92 12.87 6.49 3.88
N ARG A 93 13.30 5.79 4.92
CA ARG A 93 14.67 5.31 5.06
C ARG A 93 15.06 4.38 3.92
N VAL A 94 14.23 3.37 3.61
CA VAL A 94 14.54 2.41 2.54
C VAL A 94 14.51 3.09 1.16
N ILE A 95 13.58 4.02 0.91
CA ILE A 95 13.60 4.84 -0.30
C ILE A 95 14.94 5.58 -0.42
N ALA A 96 15.37 6.29 0.62
CA ALA A 96 16.60 7.06 0.58
C ALA A 96 17.84 6.18 0.32
N GLU A 97 17.89 4.99 0.94
CA GLU A 97 18.94 4.00 0.68
C GLU A 97 18.95 3.56 -0.79
N TYR A 98 17.80 3.26 -1.40
CA TYR A 98 17.73 2.80 -2.79
C TYR A 98 17.86 3.91 -3.84
N MET A 99 17.53 5.15 -3.48
CA MET A 99 17.83 6.31 -4.32
C MET A 99 19.33 6.62 -4.39
N THR A 100 20.08 6.34 -3.31
CA THR A 100 21.51 6.68 -3.21
C THR A 100 22.46 5.54 -3.58
N LYS A 101 21.98 4.29 -3.66
CA LYS A 101 22.80 3.14 -4.11
C LYS A 101 23.35 3.37 -5.52
N LEU A 102 24.67 3.47 -5.65
CA LEU A 102 25.35 3.35 -6.93
C LEU A 102 25.17 1.90 -7.40
N ASN A 103 24.31 1.67 -8.38
CA ASN A 103 24.11 0.33 -8.92
C ASN A 103 24.64 0.33 -10.35
N ASN A 104 25.62 -0.53 -10.62
CA ASN A 104 26.15 -0.81 -11.96
C ASN A 104 25.21 -1.70 -12.79
N GLU A 105 24.05 -2.08 -12.23
CA GLU A 105 23.00 -2.89 -12.86
C GLU A 105 21.91 -1.96 -13.43
N ALA A 106 22.29 -1.16 -14.44
CA ALA A 106 21.51 -0.01 -14.90
C ALA A 106 20.16 -0.35 -15.58
N ASP A 107 19.76 -1.61 -15.74
CA ASP A 107 18.59 -1.99 -16.56
C ASP A 107 17.56 -2.90 -15.88
N LYS A 108 17.71 -3.21 -14.59
CA LYS A 108 16.80 -4.17 -13.92
C LYS A 108 15.71 -3.48 -13.10
N LEU A 109 14.46 -3.88 -13.37
CA LEU A 109 13.35 -3.73 -12.44
C LEU A 109 13.69 -4.44 -11.13
N VAL A 110 13.65 -3.71 -10.01
CA VAL A 110 13.78 -4.27 -8.66
C VAL A 110 12.45 -4.14 -7.95
N ILE A 111 11.91 -5.23 -7.44
CA ILE A 111 10.70 -5.24 -6.62
C ILE A 111 11.12 -5.50 -5.17
N ILE A 112 10.65 -4.63 -4.28
CA ILE A 112 10.92 -4.69 -2.85
C ILE A 112 9.60 -4.78 -2.11
N GLU A 113 9.41 -5.84 -1.34
CA GLU A 113 8.33 -5.95 -0.37
C GLU A 113 8.81 -5.38 0.97
N LEU A 114 8.07 -4.39 1.47
CA LEU A 114 8.39 -3.68 2.69
C LEU A 114 7.37 -4.02 3.77
N GLU A 115 7.86 -4.52 4.88
CA GLU A 115 7.07 -4.82 6.07
C GLU A 115 7.84 -4.39 7.31
N GLY A 116 7.13 -4.06 8.37
CA GLY A 116 7.74 -3.73 9.66
C GLY A 116 8.30 -4.98 10.36
N PRO A 117 8.89 -4.78 11.54
CA PRO A 117 9.52 -5.86 12.29
C PRO A 117 8.52 -6.97 12.69
N GLU A 118 7.24 -6.64 12.81
CA GLU A 118 6.19 -7.53 13.29
C GLU A 118 4.88 -7.33 12.52
N ASP A 119 4.07 -8.39 12.48
CA ASP A 119 2.71 -8.32 11.96
C ASP A 119 1.73 -8.05 13.11
N TYR A 120 0.73 -7.22 12.85
CA TYR A 120 -0.28 -6.85 13.82
C TYR A 120 -1.67 -7.19 13.32
N SER A 121 -2.51 -7.67 14.22
CA SER A 121 -3.95 -7.71 14.04
C SER A 121 -4.60 -6.42 14.56
N PRO A 122 -5.86 -6.11 14.18
CA PRO A 122 -6.61 -5.03 14.79
C PRO A 122 -6.67 -5.09 16.32
N ASN A 123 -6.79 -6.30 16.88
CA ASN A 123 -6.79 -6.51 18.32
C ASN A 123 -5.41 -6.23 18.94
N ASP A 124 -4.31 -6.61 18.28
CA ASP A 124 -2.96 -6.25 18.73
C ASP A 124 -2.78 -4.72 18.76
N VAL A 125 -3.22 -4.03 17.70
CA VAL A 125 -3.15 -2.55 17.62
C VAL A 125 -3.99 -1.91 18.73
N ALA A 126 -5.23 -2.36 18.92
CA ALA A 126 -6.12 -1.83 19.96
C ALA A 126 -5.52 -2.01 21.36
N LYS A 127 -4.87 -3.16 21.63
CA LYS A 127 -4.14 -3.39 22.87
C LYS A 127 -2.98 -2.42 23.07
N ILE A 128 -2.11 -2.28 22.06
CA ILE A 128 -0.94 -1.39 22.14
C ILE A 128 -1.37 0.07 22.35
N VAL A 129 -2.42 0.52 21.67
CA VAL A 129 -3.00 1.86 21.87
C VAL A 129 -3.64 1.98 23.26
N SER A 130 -4.31 0.94 23.76
CA SER A 130 -4.89 0.95 25.11
C SER A 130 -3.82 1.15 26.18
N ASP A 131 -2.73 0.40 26.06
CA ASP A 131 -1.60 0.46 26.99
C ASP A 131 -0.94 1.84 26.96
N ALA A 132 -0.75 2.43 25.77
CA ALA A 132 -0.16 3.76 25.60
C ALA A 132 -1.06 4.89 26.15
N LEU A 133 -2.38 4.76 26.02
CA LEU A 133 -3.35 5.78 26.48
C LEU A 133 -3.78 5.60 27.94
N GLY A 134 -3.49 4.44 28.55
CA GLY A 134 -4.05 4.06 29.85
C GLY A 134 -5.58 3.96 29.84
N LYS A 135 -6.18 3.66 28.69
CA LYS A 135 -7.64 3.60 28.47
C LYS A 135 -8.00 2.36 27.67
N THR A 136 -9.14 1.75 27.96
CA THR A 136 -9.64 0.63 27.16
C THR A 136 -10.01 1.07 25.75
N VAL A 137 -9.31 0.52 24.75
CA VAL A 137 -9.62 0.65 23.32
C VAL A 137 -9.93 -0.74 22.78
N ALA A 138 -11.01 -0.85 21.98
CA ALA A 138 -11.41 -2.12 21.36
C ALA A 138 -11.49 -1.95 19.84
N ALA A 139 -11.00 -2.95 19.11
CA ALA A 139 -11.25 -3.06 17.69
C ALA A 139 -12.69 -3.55 17.47
N VAL A 140 -13.38 -2.96 16.50
CA VAL A 140 -14.77 -3.33 16.16
C VAL A 140 -14.82 -3.68 14.69
N ALA A 141 -15.27 -4.91 14.40
CA ALA A 141 -15.50 -5.34 13.03
C ALA A 141 -16.71 -4.62 12.47
N MET A 142 -16.59 -4.13 11.24
CA MET A 142 -17.72 -3.55 10.50
C MET A 142 -18.22 -4.53 9.46
N THR A 143 -19.53 -4.76 9.40
CA THR A 143 -20.10 -5.53 8.28
C THR A 143 -20.01 -4.73 6.98
N GLU A 144 -20.10 -5.41 5.84
CA GLU A 144 -20.18 -4.73 4.54
C GLU A 144 -21.30 -3.68 4.51
N GLU A 145 -22.48 -4.01 5.04
CA GLU A 145 -23.62 -3.10 5.12
C GLU A 145 -23.30 -1.84 5.94
N MET A 146 -22.62 -1.99 7.08
CA MET A 146 -22.18 -0.85 7.90
C MET A 146 -21.17 0.02 7.17
N ILE A 147 -20.23 -0.59 6.44
CA ILE A 147 -19.25 0.14 5.61
C ILE A 147 -19.98 0.92 4.52
N ARG A 148 -20.88 0.28 3.77
CA ARG A 148 -21.67 0.93 2.73
C ARG A 148 -22.48 2.09 3.28
N GLY A 149 -23.19 1.87 4.38
CA GLY A 149 -23.98 2.91 5.04
C GLY A 149 -23.14 4.11 5.47
N LEU A 150 -21.99 3.87 6.09
CA LEU A 150 -21.09 4.93 6.53
C LEU A 150 -20.52 5.72 5.35
N PHE A 151 -19.97 5.03 4.34
CA PHE A 151 -19.33 5.70 3.22
C PHE A 151 -20.33 6.48 2.36
N ASN A 152 -21.53 5.94 2.14
CA ASN A 152 -22.60 6.65 1.45
C ASN A 152 -23.01 7.93 2.22
N LYS A 153 -23.10 7.86 3.56
CA LYS A 153 -23.41 9.03 4.39
C LYS A 153 -22.33 10.11 4.32
N LEU A 154 -21.07 9.71 4.14
CA LEU A 154 -19.93 10.61 3.95
C LEU A 154 -19.82 11.15 2.50
N GLY A 155 -20.72 10.75 1.60
CA GLY A 155 -20.78 11.24 0.22
C GLY A 155 -19.76 10.59 -0.72
N PHE A 156 -19.20 9.43 -0.35
CA PHE A 156 -18.29 8.73 -1.25
C PHE A 156 -19.04 8.15 -2.47
N PRO A 157 -18.44 8.19 -3.68
CA PRO A 157 -19.03 7.56 -4.85
C PRO A 157 -19.22 6.05 -4.63
N LYS A 158 -20.35 5.50 -5.12
CA LYS A 158 -20.66 4.06 -5.01
C LYS A 158 -19.49 3.18 -5.51
N THR A 159 -18.85 3.57 -6.60
CA THR A 159 -17.69 2.87 -7.18
C THR A 159 -16.51 2.80 -6.22
N THR A 160 -16.26 3.85 -5.45
CA THR A 160 -15.20 3.87 -4.42
C THR A 160 -15.53 2.91 -3.28
N VAL A 161 -16.80 2.87 -2.87
CA VAL A 161 -17.26 1.95 -1.82
C VAL A 161 -17.16 0.49 -2.27
N ASP A 162 -17.58 0.20 -3.51
CA ASP A 162 -17.48 -1.14 -4.10
C ASP A 162 -16.03 -1.61 -4.19
N ASN A 163 -15.12 -0.75 -4.66
CA ASN A 163 -13.69 -1.06 -4.74
C ASN A 163 -13.05 -1.25 -3.36
N TYR A 164 -13.47 -0.47 -2.36
CA TYR A 164 -12.99 -0.64 -0.99
C TYR A 164 -13.39 -2.01 -0.43
N ILE A 165 -14.63 -2.43 -0.66
CA ILE A 165 -15.14 -3.74 -0.22
C ILE A 165 -14.43 -4.88 -0.94
N GLU A 166 -14.23 -4.79 -2.26
CA GLU A 166 -13.48 -5.79 -3.02
C GLU A 166 -12.04 -5.94 -2.48
N MET A 167 -11.40 -4.84 -2.11
CA MET A 167 -10.07 -4.86 -1.50
C MET A 167 -10.08 -5.59 -0.15
N LEU A 168 -11.06 -5.32 0.73
CA LEU A 168 -11.18 -6.03 2.01
C LEU A 168 -11.35 -7.55 1.80
N GLN A 169 -12.25 -7.94 0.89
CA GLN A 169 -12.46 -9.34 0.52
C GLN A 169 -11.19 -9.97 -0.08
N GLY A 170 -10.38 -9.19 -0.81
CA GLY A 170 -9.10 -9.63 -1.36
C GLY A 170 -8.11 -10.00 -0.26
N PHE A 171 -8.05 -9.24 0.83
CA PHE A 171 -7.24 -9.60 2.00
C PHE A 171 -7.78 -10.85 2.71
N ASP A 172 -9.08 -10.89 3.00
CA ASP A 172 -9.69 -12.00 3.74
C ASP A 172 -9.53 -13.34 3.01
N ASN A 173 -9.70 -13.35 1.69
CA ASN A 173 -9.55 -14.53 0.83
C ASN A 173 -8.10 -14.79 0.40
N ASP A 174 -7.13 -14.08 1.00
CA ASP A 174 -5.70 -14.24 0.75
C ASP A 174 -5.27 -13.91 -0.70
N ILE A 175 -6.11 -13.26 -1.50
CA ILE A 175 -5.77 -12.78 -2.85
C ILE A 175 -4.69 -11.70 -2.78
N ILE A 176 -4.83 -10.80 -1.79
CA ILE A 176 -3.84 -9.77 -1.47
C ILE A 176 -2.94 -10.30 -0.36
N ARG A 177 -1.72 -10.70 -0.75
CA ARG A 177 -0.68 -11.25 0.13
C ARG A 177 0.69 -11.00 -0.49
N TRP A 178 1.76 -11.22 0.27
CA TRP A 178 3.11 -11.14 -0.28
C TRP A 178 3.31 -12.20 -1.37
N THR A 179 4.05 -11.84 -2.40
CA THR A 179 4.37 -12.73 -3.51
C THR A 179 5.23 -13.89 -3.03
N THR A 180 5.05 -15.07 -3.61
CA THR A 180 5.93 -16.22 -3.37
C THR A 180 7.13 -16.25 -4.32
N ASN A 181 7.32 -15.19 -5.12
CA ASN A 181 8.38 -15.12 -6.12
C ASN A 181 9.74 -14.82 -5.47
N GLU A 182 10.71 -15.70 -5.69
CA GLU A 182 12.08 -15.61 -5.15
C GLU A 182 12.89 -14.40 -5.69
N THR A 183 12.43 -13.76 -6.77
CA THR A 183 13.10 -12.58 -7.35
C THR A 183 12.79 -11.27 -6.60
N VAL A 184 11.89 -11.30 -5.61
CA VAL A 184 11.49 -10.14 -4.83
C VAL A 184 12.36 -10.00 -3.58
N ILE A 185 12.88 -8.80 -3.36
CA ILE A 185 13.67 -8.48 -2.17
C ILE A 185 12.71 -8.14 -1.04
N ARG A 186 12.85 -8.80 0.11
CA ARG A 186 12.08 -8.45 1.32
C ARG A 186 12.94 -7.67 2.30
N ILE A 187 12.43 -6.53 2.77
CA ILE A 187 13.12 -5.70 3.75
C ILE A 187 12.21 -5.47 4.94
N LYS A 188 12.73 -5.76 6.13
CA LYS A 188 12.10 -5.45 7.41
C LYS A 188 12.41 -4.01 7.84
N GLY A 189 11.35 -3.30 8.25
CA GLY A 189 11.43 -2.06 9.00
C GLY A 189 12.02 -2.30 10.39
N LYS A 190 12.35 -1.20 11.07
CA LYS A 190 12.99 -1.20 12.38
C LYS A 190 12.04 -0.79 13.49
N LEU A 191 11.01 0.00 13.18
CA LEU A 191 10.10 0.57 14.17
C LEU A 191 8.86 -0.31 14.33
N THR A 192 8.62 -0.75 15.56
CA THR A 192 7.36 -1.40 15.97
C THR A 192 6.23 -0.38 16.10
N PHE A 193 4.99 -0.83 16.23
CA PHE A 193 3.87 0.06 16.51
C PHE A 193 4.06 0.82 17.85
N ALA A 194 4.60 0.15 18.86
CA ALA A 194 4.89 0.76 20.16
C ALA A 194 5.97 1.86 20.06
N ASP A 195 7.02 1.64 19.26
CA ASP A 195 8.06 2.66 19.03
C ASP A 195 7.50 3.93 18.37
N ILE A 196 6.43 3.82 17.59
CA ILE A 196 5.77 4.97 16.96
C ILE A 196 4.95 5.76 17.96
N LEU A 197 4.20 5.08 18.85
CA LEU A 197 3.37 5.76 19.85
C LEU A 197 4.19 6.47 20.94
N ASN A 198 5.35 5.90 21.29
CA ASN A 198 6.18 6.39 22.39
C ASN A 198 7.17 7.50 22.00
N LYS A 199 7.17 7.93 20.73
CA LYS A 199 7.94 9.10 20.27
C LYS A 199 7.19 10.40 20.58
N ASN A 200 7.26 10.85 21.83
CA ASN A 200 6.97 12.23 22.23
C ASN A 200 8.18 12.80 22.98
#